data_AF-A0A073B2Q0-F1
#
_entry.id   AF-A0A073B2Q0-F1
#
_cell.length_a   1.000
_cell.length_b   1.000
_cell.length_c   1.000
_cell.angle_alpha   90.00
_cell.angle_beta   90.00
_cell.angle_gamma   90.00
#
_symmetry.space_group_name_H-M   'P 1'
#
loop_
_entity.id
_entity.type
_entity.pdbx_description
1 polymer ?
#
loop_
_entity_poly.entity_id
_entity_poly.type
_entity_poly.pdbx_seq_one_letter_code
_entity_poly.pdbx_strand_id
1 'polypeptide(L)' 'MRDGRPDRPGSKRSKKRPSIAEIFGDVLPDTTSDDRPDPGGQQEMERWYRENRPPHHDPR' A
#
# COMPACT_ATOMS: atom_id res chain seq x y z
N MET A 1 20.86 33.24 15.14
CA MET A 1 21.66 33.06 13.90
C MET A 1 21.22 31.75 13.24
N ARG A 2 21.22 31.73 11.91
CA ARG A 2 20.54 30.77 11.02
C ARG A 2 21.60 29.85 10.42
N ASP A 3 21.41 28.53 10.46
CA ASP A 3 22.18 27.59 9.64
C ASP A 3 21.23 26.87 8.68
N GLY A 4 21.27 27.32 7.43
CA GLY A 4 20.50 26.78 6.31
C GLY A 4 21.09 25.47 5.82
N ARG A 5 20.23 24.45 5.68
CA ARG A 5 20.54 23.30 4.83
C ARG A 5 20.36 23.72 3.37
N PRO A 6 21.31 23.45 2.47
CA PRO A 6 21.21 23.87 1.09
C PRO A 6 20.14 23.04 0.38
N ASP A 7 19.12 23.73 -0.13
CA ASP A 7 18.20 23.18 -1.12
C ASP A 7 18.97 22.98 -2.42
N ARG A 8 19.11 21.73 -2.87
CA ARG A 8 19.92 21.40 -4.06
C ARG A 8 19.03 21.54 -5.30
N PRO A 9 19.35 22.42 -6.26
CA PRO A 9 18.50 22.64 -7.42
C PRO A 9 18.79 21.58 -8.48
N GLY A 10 17.77 20.79 -8.83
CA GLY A 10 17.78 20.01 -10.07
C GLY A 10 17.00 18.70 -10.04
N SER A 11 15.72 18.74 -10.41
CA SER A 11 15.20 17.78 -11.39
C SER A 11 13.90 18.34 -11.98
N LYS A 12 13.72 18.10 -13.28
CA LYS A 12 12.60 18.55 -14.13
C LYS A 12 11.28 18.43 -13.40
N ARG A 13 10.34 19.37 -13.62
CA ARG A 13 8.95 19.39 -13.09
C ARG A 13 8.31 17.99 -13.07
N SER A 14 8.66 17.18 -12.09
CA SER A 14 7.98 15.96 -11.73
C SER A 14 6.70 16.48 -11.11
N LYS A 15 5.55 16.12 -11.67
CA LYS A 15 4.26 16.31 -11.00
C LYS A 15 4.49 16.03 -9.51
N LYS A 16 4.23 17.04 -8.66
CA LYS A 16 4.45 16.91 -7.21
C LYS A 16 3.81 15.59 -6.81
N ARG A 17 4.63 14.62 -6.42
CA ARG A 17 4.11 13.36 -5.91
C ARG A 17 3.33 13.72 -4.65
N PRO A 18 2.09 13.23 -4.49
CA PRO A 18 1.36 13.43 -3.25
C PRO A 18 2.23 13.05 -2.07
N SER A 19 2.17 13.85 -1.01
CA SER A 19 2.93 13.52 0.20
C SER A 19 2.37 12.25 0.85
N ILE A 20 3.15 11.59 1.70
CA ILE A 20 2.67 10.40 2.42
C ILE A 20 1.42 10.74 3.25
N ALA A 21 1.39 11.93 3.87
CA ALA A 21 0.24 12.40 4.66
C ALA A 21 -0.97 12.75 3.79
N GLU A 22 -0.75 13.18 2.55
CA GLU A 22 -1.83 13.39 1.58
C GLU A 22 -2.47 12.06 1.13
N ILE A 23 -1.70 10.96 1.12
CA ILE A 23 -2.19 9.62 0.76
C ILE A 23 -2.82 8.91 1.97
N PHE A 24 -2.17 9.00 3.14
CA PHE A 24 -2.49 8.17 4.31
C PHE A 24 -3.09 8.95 5.48
N GLY A 25 -3.16 10.29 5.39
CA GLY A 25 -3.53 11.17 6.49
C GLY A 25 -2.39 11.46 7.47
N ASP A 26 -2.65 12.34 8.43
CA ASP A 26 -1.69 12.72 9.48
C ASP A 26 -1.72 11.76 10.68
N VAL A 27 -2.80 11.00 10.85
CA VAL A 27 -3.01 10.07 11.97
C VAL A 27 -3.22 8.67 11.42
N LEU A 28 -2.38 7.73 11.87
CA LEU A 28 -2.57 6.31 11.56
C LEU A 28 -3.67 5.71 12.45
N PRO A 29 -4.50 4.80 11.91
CA PRO A 29 -5.49 4.10 12.71
C PRO A 29 -4.82 3.19 13.75
N ASP A 30 -5.48 2.99 14.91
CA ASP A 30 -5.02 2.08 15.97
C ASP A 30 -4.99 0.60 15.55
N THR A 31 -5.74 0.25 14.51
CA THR A 31 -5.86 -1.11 13.96
C THR A 31 -5.61 -1.11 12.46
N THR A 32 -5.00 -2.18 11.95
CA THR A 32 -4.73 -2.34 10.52
C THR A 32 -5.93 -2.92 9.78
N SER A 33 -5.84 -3.03 8.45
CA SER A 33 -6.90 -3.67 7.68
C SER A 33 -7.05 -5.15 8.01
N ASP A 34 -5.95 -5.83 8.31
CA ASP A 34 -5.90 -7.27 8.56
C ASP A 34 -6.54 -7.66 9.90
N ASP A 35 -6.63 -6.71 10.85
CA ASP A 35 -7.26 -6.93 12.16
C ASP A 35 -8.80 -6.90 12.09
N ARG A 36 -9.37 -6.40 10.99
CA ARG A 36 -10.82 -6.25 10.83
C ARG A 36 -11.43 -7.53 10.24
N PRO A 37 -12.63 -7.94 10.68
CA PRO A 37 -13.32 -9.07 10.09
C PRO A 37 -13.62 -8.78 8.62
N ASP A 38 -13.15 -9.67 7.73
CA ASP A 38 -13.37 -9.54 6.29
C ASP A 38 -14.85 -9.81 5.93
N PRO A 39 -15.57 -8.85 5.31
CA PRO A 39 -16.94 -9.05 4.87
C PRO A 39 -17.06 -10.00 3.66
N GLY A 40 -15.97 -10.26 2.92
CA GLY A 40 -15.92 -11.14 1.75
C GLY A 40 -15.86 -12.64 2.09
N GLY A 41 -15.37 -12.97 3.28
CA GLY A 41 -15.42 -14.30 3.87
C GLY A 41 -14.71 -15.40 3.07
N GLN A 42 -14.94 -16.64 3.47
CA GLN A 42 -14.27 -17.82 2.90
C GLN A 42 -14.56 -18.02 1.40
N GLN A 43 -15.71 -17.57 0.91
CA GLN A 43 -16.11 -17.75 -0.48
C GLN A 43 -15.29 -16.86 -1.43
N GLU A 44 -14.94 -15.64 -1.02
CA GLU A 44 -14.10 -14.75 -1.82
C GLU A 44 -12.64 -15.24 -1.84
N MET A 45 -12.15 -15.71 -0.70
CA MET A 45 -10.84 -16.35 -0.60
C MET A 45 -10.74 -17.59 -1.50
N GLU A 46 -11.78 -18.43 -1.54
CA GLU A 46 -11.77 -19.63 -2.40
C GLU A 46 -11.85 -19.30 -3.88
N ARG A 47 -12.63 -18.27 -4.27
CA ARG A 47 -12.64 -17.77 -5.67
C ARG A 47 -11.25 -17.29 -6.09
N TRP A 48 -10.63 -16.43 -5.28
CA TRP A 48 -9.28 -15.92 -5.54
C TRP A 48 -8.25 -17.05 -5.67
N TYR A 49 -8.30 -18.05 -4.78
CA TYR A 49 -7.40 -19.20 -4.82
C TYR A 49 -7.55 -20.01 -6.11
N ARG A 50 -8.77 -20.26 -6.58
CA ARG A 50 -9.01 -20.99 -7.84
C ARG A 50 -8.47 -20.24 -9.05
N GLU A 51 -8.57 -18.91 -9.05
CA GLU A 51 -8.12 -18.05 -10.16
C GLU A 51 -6.60 -17.83 -10.19
N ASN A 52 -5.94 -17.85 -9.03
CA ASN A 52 -4.51 -17.53 -8.90
C ASN A 52 -3.63 -18.75 -8.58
N ARG A 53 -4.23 -19.94 -8.47
CA ARG A 53 -3.53 -21.20 -8.30
C ARG A 53 -2.43 -21.35 -9.37
N PRO A 54 -1.15 -21.53 -8.97
CA PRO A 54 -0.09 -21.83 -9.93
C PRO A 54 -0.39 -23.09 -10.75
N PRO A 55 0.04 -23.17 -12.03
CA PRO A 55 -0.31 -24.26 -12.94
C PRO A 55 0.19 -25.64 -12.51
N HIS A 56 1.11 -25.71 -11.55
CA HIS A 56 1.73 -26.96 -11.06
C HIS A 56 1.20 -27.41 -9.69
N HIS A 57 0.07 -26.87 -9.23
CA HIS A 57 -0.43 -27.12 -7.87
C HIS A 57 -1.12 -28.47 -7.63
N ASP A 58 -1.13 -29.40 -8.60
CA ASP A 58 -1.50 -30.79 -8.32
C ASP A 58 -0.21 -31.62 -8.13
N PRO A 59 0.15 -32.02 -6.89
CA PRO A 59 0.89 -33.26 -6.74
C PRO A 59 -0.05 -34.39 -7.22
N ARG A 60 0.45 -35.19 -8.16
CA ARG A 60 -0.23 -36.41 -8.61
C ARG A 60 -0.60 -37.33 -7.45
#